data_AF-A0A559PR84-F1
#
_entry.id   AF-A0A559PR84-F1
#
_cell.length_a   1.000
_cell.length_b   1.000
_cell.length_c   1.000
_cell.angle_alpha   90.00
_cell.angle_beta   90.00
_cell.angle_gamma   90.00
#
_symmetry.space_group_name_H-M   'P 1'
#
loop_
_entity.id
_entity.type
_entity.pdbx_description
1 polymer ?
#
loop_
_entity_poly.entity_id
_entity_poly.type
_entity_poly.pdbx_seq_one_letter_code
_entity_poly.pdbx_strand_id
1 'polypeptide(L)'
;MDKKLTLSLNDNIIETAKHYAKSNNISLSKLIESYLSSLTKKKHKKENQITPLVESLSGVISIDDDFDVKDDYTQYLIEKYK
;
A
#
# COMPACT_ATOMS: atom_id res chain seq x y z
N MET A 1 19.92 13.34 10.87
CA MET A 1 20.76 12.97 12.02
C MET A 1 20.17 11.73 12.63
N ASP A 2 20.97 10.68 12.77
CA ASP A 2 20.51 9.41 13.31
C ASP A 2 20.58 9.43 14.84
N LYS A 3 19.52 8.95 15.49
CA LYS A 3 19.45 8.81 16.95
C LYS A 3 19.10 7.37 17.31
N LYS A 4 19.68 6.88 18.40
CA LYS A 4 19.38 5.55 18.94
C LYS A 4 18.08 5.62 19.74
N LEU A 5 17.16 4.69 19.47
CA LEU A 5 15.93 4.46 20.22
C LEU A 5 16.02 3.07 20.85
N THR A 6 15.93 3.00 22.18
CA THR A 6 15.90 1.74 22.92
C THR A 6 14.47 1.48 23.39
N LEU A 7 13.92 0.31 23.06
CA LEU A 7 12.55 -0.09 23.40
C LEU A 7 12.59 -1.37 24.23
N SER A 8 11.77 -1.42 25.29
CA SER A 8 11.51 -2.66 26.03
C SER A 8 10.33 -3.38 25.40
N LEU A 9 10.55 -4.61 24.94
CA LEU A 9 9.58 -5.45 24.22
C LEU A 9 9.66 -6.87 24.77
N ASN A 10 8.65 -7.68 24.50
CA ASN A 10 8.69 -9.10 24.83
C ASN A 10 9.73 -9.82 23.95
N ASP A 11 10.59 -10.64 24.56
CA ASP A 11 11.66 -11.39 23.87
C ASP A 11 11.13 -12.25 22.71
N ASN A 12 9.99 -12.92 22.88
CA ASN A 12 9.40 -13.75 21.82
C ASN A 12 9.02 -12.92 20.58
N ILE A 13 8.59 -11.67 20.79
CA ILE A 13 8.27 -10.74 19.71
C ILE A 13 9.55 -10.31 18.99
N ILE A 14 10.63 -10.03 19.75
CA ILE A 14 11.94 -9.65 19.20
C ILE A 14 12.47 -10.77 18.29
N GLU A 15 12.42 -12.02 18.73
CA GLU A 15 12.92 -13.15 17.94
C GLU A 15 12.09 -13.38 16.67
N THR A 16 10.76 -13.32 16.77
CA THR A 16 9.87 -13.45 15.61
C THR A 16 10.13 -12.33 14.60
N ALA A 17 10.32 -11.10 15.06
CA ALA A 17 10.60 -9.95 14.20
C ALA A 17 11.99 -10.05 13.54
N LYS A 18 13.01 -10.57 14.23
CA LYS A 18 14.33 -10.85 13.64
C LYS A 18 14.24 -11.89 12.53
N HIS A 19 13.49 -12.97 12.76
CA HIS A 19 13.27 -14.00 11.73
C HIS A 19 12.60 -13.42 10.49
N TYR A 20 11.54 -12.62 10.66
CA TYR A 20 10.87 -11.93 9.56
C TYR A 20 11.80 -10.96 8.82
N ALA A 21 12.57 -10.15 9.54
CA ALA A 21 13.51 -9.21 8.92
C ALA A 21 14.56 -9.96 8.08
N LYS A 22 15.11 -11.07 8.63
CA LYS A 22 16.07 -11.93 7.93
C LYS A 22 15.48 -12.58 6.69
N SER A 23 14.26 -13.12 6.75
CA SER A 23 13.61 -13.73 5.57
C SER A 23 13.34 -12.72 4.45
N ASN A 24 13.19 -11.44 4.81
CA ASN A 24 12.98 -10.34 3.87
C ASN A 24 14.29 -9.60 3.51
N ASN A 25 15.46 -10.12 3.89
CA ASN A 25 16.79 -9.52 3.64
C ASN A 25 16.92 -8.06 4.12
N ILE A 26 16.29 -7.71 5.24
CA ILE A 26 16.37 -6.38 5.87
C ILE A 26 16.79 -6.49 7.33
N SER A 27 17.33 -5.40 7.90
CA SER A 27 17.60 -5.33 9.33
C SER A 27 16.33 -5.03 10.13
N LEU A 28 16.31 -5.48 11.40
CA LEU A 28 15.21 -5.14 12.32
C LEU A 28 15.07 -3.63 12.53
N SER A 29 16.19 -2.90 12.59
CA SER A 29 16.18 -1.44 12.67
C SER A 29 15.52 -0.81 11.44
N LYS A 30 15.79 -1.33 10.24
CA LYS A 30 15.19 -0.83 8.99
C LYS A 30 13.69 -1.10 8.93
N LEU A 31 13.28 -2.29 9.38
CA LEU A 31 11.86 -2.66 9.49
C LEU A 31 11.10 -1.67 10.38
N ILE A 32 11.61 -1.40 11.59
CA ILE A 32 10.97 -0.48 12.54
C ILE A 32 11.00 0.96 12.04
N GLU A 33 12.12 1.42 11.46
CA GLU A 33 12.21 2.74 10.85
C GLU A 33 11.14 2.93 9.75
N SER A 34 10.98 1.94 8.87
CA SER A 34 9.98 1.97 7.80
C SER A 34 8.55 2.03 8.37
N TYR A 35 8.26 1.24 9.41
CA TYR A 35 6.95 1.25 10.05
C TYR A 35 6.65 2.61 10.70
N LEU A 36 7.58 3.15 11.49
CA LEU A 36 7.42 4.47 12.12
C LEU A 36 7.29 5.58 11.07
N SER A 37 8.03 5.50 9.96
CA SER A 37 7.90 6.41 8.83
C SER A 37 6.51 6.33 8.20
N SER A 38 5.95 5.13 8.04
CA SER A 38 4.59 4.93 7.54
C SER A 38 3.52 5.54 8.46
N LEU A 39 3.72 5.51 9.77
CA LEU A 39 2.78 6.08 10.74
C LEU A 39 2.88 7.62 10.82
N THR A 40 4.08 8.17 10.62
CA THR A 40 4.37 9.59 10.82
C THR A 40 4.37 10.41 9.55
N LYS A 41 4.41 9.78 8.37
CA LYS A 41 4.08 10.44 7.11
C LYS A 41 2.66 10.97 7.21
N LYS A 42 2.55 12.27 7.56
CA LYS A 42 1.31 13.03 7.47
C LYS A 42 0.64 12.68 6.16
N LYS A 43 -0.63 12.26 6.24
CA LYS A 43 -1.56 12.30 5.12
C LYS A 43 -1.55 13.74 4.59
N HIS A 44 -0.69 14.05 3.63
CA HIS A 44 -0.98 15.11 2.70
C HIS A 44 -2.26 14.65 2.02
N LYS A 45 -3.38 15.17 2.53
CA LYS A 45 -4.71 15.00 1.95
C LYS A 45 -4.61 15.36 0.46
N LYS A 46 -4.42 14.36 -0.38
CA LYS A 46 -5.20 14.26 -1.61
C LYS A 46 -6.35 13.35 -1.26
N GLU A 47 -7.54 13.92 -1.22
CA GLU A 47 -8.73 13.33 -0.60
C GLU A 47 -9.24 12.05 -1.27
N ASN A 48 -8.57 11.52 -2.30
CA ASN A 48 -8.94 10.29 -3.01
C ASN A 48 -7.75 9.37 -3.33
N GLN A 49 -6.74 9.27 -2.45
CA GLN A 49 -5.70 8.26 -2.67
C GLN A 49 -6.16 6.91 -2.11
N ILE A 50 -6.62 6.06 -3.03
CA ILE A 50 -6.75 4.61 -2.84
C ILE A 50 -5.46 4.05 -2.22
N THR A 51 -5.56 2.97 -1.43
CA THR A 51 -4.37 2.40 -0.78
C THR A 51 -3.36 1.90 -1.82
N PRO A 52 -2.05 1.85 -1.52
CA PRO A 52 -1.05 1.39 -2.49
C PRO A 52 -1.32 -0.01 -3.07
N LEU A 53 -1.98 -0.88 -2.29
CA LEU A 53 -2.45 -2.18 -2.76
C LEU A 53 -3.62 -2.07 -3.73
N VAL A 54 -4.57 -1.17 -3.46
CA VAL A 54 -5.69 -0.93 -4.38
C VAL A 54 -5.20 -0.28 -5.67
N GLU A 55 -4.21 0.62 -5.60
CA GLU A 55 -3.54 1.23 -6.76
C GLU A 55 -2.84 0.18 -7.63
N SER A 56 -2.12 -0.78 -7.02
CA SER A 56 -1.47 -1.85 -7.78
C SER A 56 -2.47 -2.83 -8.42
N LEU A 57 -3.67 -2.96 -7.84
CA LEU A 57 -4.76 -3.79 -8.35
C LEU A 57 -5.62 -3.08 -9.40
N SER A 58 -5.79 -1.75 -9.33
CA SER A 58 -6.62 -0.98 -10.26
C SER A 58 -6.02 -0.85 -11.66
N GLY A 59 -4.74 -1.18 -11.83
CA GLY A 59 -4.07 -1.15 -13.14
C GLY A 59 -3.83 0.28 -13.68
N VAL A 60 -3.43 0.36 -14.95
CA VAL A 60 -3.03 1.61 -15.66
C VAL A 60 -4.18 2.18 -16.51
N ILE A 61 -5.42 1.77 -16.25
CA ILE A 61 -6.55 2.20 -17.09
C ILE A 61 -6.83 3.67 -16.79
N SER A 62 -6.43 4.52 -17.73
CA SER A 62 -6.81 5.92 -17.76
C SER A 62 -8.16 6.00 -18.46
N ILE A 63 -9.17 6.46 -17.72
CA ILE A 63 -10.51 6.71 -18.22
C ILE A 63 -10.62 8.21 -18.43
N ASP A 64 -11.16 8.63 -19.57
CA ASP A 64 -11.41 10.04 -19.85
C ASP A 64 -12.46 10.59 -18.87
N ASP A 65 -12.34 11.88 -18.50
CA ASP A 65 -13.22 12.50 -17.50
C ASP A 65 -14.71 12.48 -17.91
N ASP A 66 -14.99 12.33 -19.21
CA ASP A 66 -16.31 12.28 -19.83
C ASP A 66 -16.80 10.86 -20.15
N PHE A 67 -16.10 9.81 -19.72
CA PHE A 67 -16.48 8.44 -20.00
C PHE A 67 -17.79 8.04 -19.29
N ASP A 68 -18.85 7.77 -20.07
CA ASP A 68 -20.09 7.21 -19.54
C ASP A 68 -20.03 5.67 -19.49
N VAL A 69 -19.73 5.17 -18.29
CA VAL A 69 -19.67 3.74 -17.98
C VAL A 69 -20.96 3.00 -18.37
N LYS A 70 -22.13 3.64 -18.26
CA LYS A 70 -23.41 2.98 -18.53
C LYS A 70 -23.63 2.76 -20.02
N ASP A 71 -23.29 3.75 -20.83
CA ASP A 71 -23.47 3.67 -22.28
C ASP A 71 -22.53 2.62 -22.88
N ASP A 72 -21.26 2.64 -22.47
CA ASP A 72 -20.26 1.67 -22.93
C ASP A 72 -20.62 0.24 -22.53
N TYR A 73 -21.08 0.05 -21.28
CA TYR A 73 -21.54 -1.25 -20.81
C TYR A 73 -22.80 -1.73 -21.56
N THR A 74 -23.71 -0.82 -21.88
CA THR A 74 -24.93 -1.13 -22.66
C THR A 74 -24.56 -1.57 -24.07
N GLN A 75 -23.66 -0.85 -24.74
CA GLN A 75 -23.15 -1.20 -26.06
C GLN A 75 -22.47 -2.57 -26.07
N TYR A 76 -21.62 -2.84 -25.08
CA TYR A 76 -20.98 -4.15 -24.91
C TYR A 76 -22.00 -5.29 -24.79
N LEU A 77 -23.06 -5.12 -24.00
CA LEU A 77 -24.10 -6.13 -23.85
C LEU A 77 -24.86 -6.37 -25.17
N ILE A 78 -25.17 -5.30 -25.91
CA ILE A 78 -25.83 -5.42 -27.22
C ILE A 78 -24.96 -6.23 -28.19
N GLU A 79 -23.66 -5.95 -28.26
CA GLU A 79 -22.73 -6.69 -29.13
C GLU A 79 -22.54 -8.14 -28.71
N LYS A 80 -22.44 -8.40 -27.40
CA LYS A 80 -22.24 -9.74 -26.85
C LYS A 80 -23.41 -10.68 -27.13
N TYR A 81 -24.64 -10.18 -27.09
CA TYR A 81 -25.86 -10.96 -27.26
C TYR A 81 -26.50 -10.80 -28.65
N LYS A 82 -25.74 -10.29 -29.63
CA LYS A 82 -26.12 -10.25 -31.04
C LYS A 82 -25.85 -11.60 -31.71
#